data_AF-A0A2W6DIJ0-F1
#
_entry.id   AF-A0A2W6DIJ0-F1
#
_cell.length_a   1.000
_cell.length_b   1.000
_cell.length_c   1.000
_cell.angle_alpha   90.00
_cell.angle_beta   90.00
_cell.angle_gamma   90.00
#
_symmetry.space_group_name_H-M   'P 1'
#
loop_
_entity.id
_entity.type
_entity.pdbx_description
1 polymer ?
#
loop_
_entity_poly.entity_id
_entity_poly.type
_entity_poly.pdbx_seq_one_letter_code
_entity_poly.pdbx_strand_id
1 'polypeptide(L)' 'MTPPHNYLAVIKVAGIGGGGVNAVNRMIEVGLSGVEFIAVNT' A
#
# COMPACT_ATOMS: atom_id res chain seq x y z
N MET A 1 -6.77 -33.28 7.03
CA MET A 1 -7.51 -32.06 6.67
C MET A 1 -6.59 -30.89 6.99
N THR A 2 -5.99 -30.24 5.99
CA THR A 2 -5.12 -29.08 6.22
C THR A 2 -6.01 -27.91 6.65
N PRO A 3 -5.69 -27.19 7.74
CA PRO A 3 -6.46 -26.01 8.12
C PRO A 3 -6.44 -25.00 6.95
N PRO A 4 -7.56 -24.32 6.67
CA PRO A 4 -7.58 -23.30 5.62
C PRO A 4 -6.46 -22.31 5.88
N HIS A 5 -5.66 -22.03 4.85
CA HIS A 5 -4.56 -21.07 4.93
C HIS A 5 -5.15 -19.66 5.11
N ASN A 6 -5.44 -19.28 6.35
CA ASN A 6 -5.93 -17.96 6.70
C ASN A 6 -4.73 -17.01 6.86
N TYR A 7 -3.96 -16.86 5.78
CA TYR A 7 -2.81 -15.96 5.73
C TYR A 7 -3.29 -14.55 5.40
N LEU A 8 -3.15 -13.62 6.34
CA LEU A 8 -3.38 -12.21 6.09
C LEU A 8 -2.16 -11.66 5.34
N ALA A 9 -2.34 -11.36 4.05
CA ALA A 9 -1.28 -10.78 3.23
C ALA A 9 -0.93 -9.37 3.73
N VAL A 10 0.35 -9.12 3.96
CA VAL A 10 0.88 -7.79 4.27
C VAL A 10 1.18 -7.08 2.96
N ILE A 11 0.41 -6.04 2.63
CA ILE A 11 0.56 -5.28 1.39
C ILE A 11 1.21 -3.94 1.70
N LYS A 12 2.30 -3.63 0.98
CA LYS A 12 3.00 -2.35 1.05
C LYS A 12 2.98 -1.67 -0.31
N VAL A 13 2.70 -0.38 -0.34
CA VAL A 13 2.70 0.45 -1.56
C VAL A 13 3.71 1.57 -1.40
N ALA A 14 4.78 1.54 -2.20
CA ALA A 14 5.84 2.55 -2.16
C ALA A 14 5.74 3.51 -3.35
N GLY A 15 5.51 4.80 -3.08
CA GLY A 15 5.57 5.89 -4.05
C GLY A 15 6.95 6.55 -4.02
N ILE A 16 7.67 6.51 -5.14
CA ILE A 16 9.03 7.06 -5.26
C ILE A 16 9.01 8.31 -6.16
N GLY A 17 9.65 9.39 -5.70
CA GLY A 17 9.69 10.68 -6.39
C GLY A 17 8.35 11.42 -6.37
N GLY A 18 8.33 12.67 -6.86
CA GLY A 18 7.13 13.52 -6.80
C GLY A 18 5.88 12.90 -7.44
N GLY A 19 6.03 12.24 -8.58
CA GLY A 19 4.92 11.55 -9.25
C GLY A 19 4.38 10.36 -8.45
N GLY A 20 5.27 9.54 -7.86
CA GLY A 20 4.88 8.39 -7.05
C GLY A 20 4.20 8.80 -5.75
N VAL A 21 4.71 9.84 -5.08
CA VAL A 21 4.08 10.39 -3.87
C VAL A 21 2.70 10.97 -4.16
N ASN A 22 2.52 11.68 -5.30
CA ASN A 22 1.20 12.17 -5.70
C ASN A 22 0.20 11.04 -5.95
N ALA A 23 0.64 9.93 -6.56
CA ALA A 23 -0.21 8.75 -6.74
C ALA A 23 -0.61 8.11 -5.40
N VAL A 24 0.33 7.98 -4.46
CA VAL A 24 0.06 7.50 -3.09
C VAL A 24 -0.94 8.41 -2.37
N ASN A 25 -0.78 9.73 -2.45
CA ASN A 25 -1.72 10.68 -1.85
C ASN A 25 -3.13 10.50 -2.40
N ARG A 26 -3.26 10.27 -3.71
CA ARG A 26 -4.55 9.98 -4.33
C ARG A 26 -5.16 8.67 -3.83
N MET A 27 -4.35 7.63 -3.63
CA MET A 27 -4.80 6.35 -3.06
C MET A 27 -5.34 6.51 -1.64
N ILE A 28 -4.69 7.35 -0.83
CA ILE A 28 -5.15 7.69 0.52
C ILE A 28 -6.48 8.45 0.46
N GLU A 29 -6.60 9.45 -0.42
CA GLU A 29 -7.80 10.28 -0.57
C GLU A 29 -9.05 9.48 -0.96
N VAL A 30 -8.90 8.48 -1.84
CA VAL A 30 -10.02 7.57 -2.21
C VAL A 30 -10.33 6.50 -1.17
N GLY A 31 -9.54 6.43 -0.08
CA GLY A 31 -9.76 5.47 0.99
C GLY A 31 -9.31 4.04 0.67
N LEU A 32 -8.26 3.86 -0.14
CA LEU A 32 -7.66 2.54 -0.33
C LEU A 32 -7.16 2.01 1.02
N SER A 33 -7.67 0.83 1.41
CA SER A 33 -7.44 0.22 2.73
C SER A 33 -6.75 -1.14 2.63
N GLY A 34 -6.27 -1.66 3.76
CA GLY A 34 -5.55 -2.94 3.81
C GLY A 34 -4.11 -2.89 3.28
N VAL A 35 -3.56 -1.68 3.13
CA VAL A 35 -2.20 -1.45 2.64
C VAL A 35 -1.45 -0.48 3.55
N GLU A 36 -0.14 -0.66 3.65
CA GLU A 36 0.79 0.29 4.25
C GLU A 36 1.39 1.17 3.15
N PHE A 37 1.21 2.49 3.25
CA PHE A 37 1.77 3.44 2.28
C PHE A 37 3.17 3.91 2.70
N ILE A 38 4.09 3.96 1.74
CA ILE A 38 5.47 4.42 1.91
C ILE A 38 5.73 5.50 0.86
N ALA A 39 6.22 6.66 1.27
CA ALA A 39 6.63 7.73 0.37
C ALA A 39 8.15 7.93 0.46
N VAL A 40 8.83 7.99 -0.68
CA VAL A 40 10.28 8.22 -0.75
C VAL A 40 10.57 9.31 -1.78
N ASN A 41 11.30 10.32 -1.36
CA ASN A 41 11.78 11.41 -2.21
C ASN A 41 13.20 11.80 -1.77
N THR A 42 13.97 12.44 -2.66
CA THR A 42 15.28 13.02 -2.31
C THR A 42 15.16 14.16 -1.30
#